data_AF-A0A7X5V1R8-F1
#
_entry.id   AF-A0A7X5V1R8-F1
#
_cell.length_a   1.000
_cell.length_b   1.000
_cell.length_c   1.000
_cell.angle_alpha   90.00
_cell.angle_beta   90.00
_cell.angle_gamma   90.00
#
_symmetry.space_group_name_H-M   'P 1'
#
loop_
_entity.id
_entity.type
_entity.pdbx_description
1 polymer ?
#
loop_
_entity_poly.entity_id
_entity_poly.type
_entity_poly.pdbx_seq_one_letter_code
_entity_poly.pdbx_strand_id
1 'polypeptide(L)'
;MTMPALAYAVAPSLADPAVSSPFLAAIGWIEGVALGTIATSIALIAVASIGFLMLGGHMPVRRGATVIAGCFVLFGAPAIAAGLLGSLQSRRNIPVQTMPPPSPLAAAIPRPTPAPTPAPSYDPYAGAAVPQR
;
A
#
# COMPACT_ATOMS: atom_id res chain seq x y z
N MET A 1 -8.42 -27.80 -20.67
CA MET A 1 -8.80 -28.44 -19.40
C MET A 1 -7.61 -28.37 -18.48
N THR A 2 -7.54 -27.37 -17.60
CA THR A 2 -6.47 -27.24 -16.58
C THR A 2 -7.16 -27.10 -15.22
N MET A 3 -6.95 -28.09 -14.36
CA MET A 3 -7.63 -28.22 -13.07
C MET A 3 -7.09 -27.21 -12.04
N PRO A 4 -7.92 -26.70 -11.12
CA PRO A 4 -7.44 -25.91 -10.00
C PRO A 4 -6.71 -26.81 -9.01
N ALA A 5 -5.48 -26.43 -8.65
CA ALA A 5 -4.70 -27.08 -7.62
C ALA A 5 -5.44 -26.96 -6.27
N LEU A 6 -5.71 -28.09 -5.64
CA LEU A 6 -6.20 -28.16 -4.26
C LEU A 6 -5.16 -27.52 -3.34
N ALA A 7 -5.47 -26.34 -2.81
CA ALA A 7 -4.73 -25.73 -1.72
C ALA A 7 -4.94 -26.60 -0.47
N TYR A 8 -3.97 -27.45 -0.19
CA TYR A 8 -3.91 -28.20 1.06
C TYR A 8 -3.61 -27.23 2.20
N ALA A 9 -4.65 -26.85 2.96
CA ALA A 9 -4.50 -26.05 4.16
C ALA A 9 -3.80 -26.90 5.23
N VAL A 10 -2.50 -26.69 5.41
CA VAL A 10 -1.75 -27.22 6.55
C VAL A 10 -2.23 -26.47 7.80
N ALA A 11 -3.01 -27.15 8.64
CA ALA A 11 -3.35 -26.64 9.96
C ALA A 11 -2.05 -26.47 10.78
N PRO A 12 -1.85 -25.34 11.49
CA PRO A 12 -0.70 -25.19 12.37
C PRO A 12 -0.84 -26.22 13.51
N SER A 13 0.04 -27.22 13.50
CA SER A 13 0.13 -28.22 14.56
C SER A 13 0.47 -27.51 15.88
N LEU A 14 -0.48 -27.47 16.81
CA LEU A 14 -0.30 -26.95 18.17
C LEU A 14 0.67 -27.79 19.03
N ALA A 15 1.20 -28.88 18.47
CA ALA A 15 2.03 -29.87 19.16
C ALA A 15 3.51 -29.82 18.77
N ASP A 16 3.93 -28.94 17.84
CA ASP A 16 5.34 -28.66 17.63
C ASP A 16 5.75 -27.57 18.63
N PRO A 17 6.60 -27.86 19.62
CA PRO A 17 7.04 -26.83 20.54
C PRO A 17 7.68 -25.74 19.69
N ALA A 18 7.13 -24.52 19.77
CA ALA A 18 7.64 -23.29 19.16
C ALA A 18 8.98 -22.86 19.78
N VAL A 19 9.92 -23.81 19.84
CA VAL A 19 11.35 -23.66 20.14
C VAL A 19 12.11 -23.72 18.80
N SER A 20 11.51 -23.20 17.72
CA SER A 20 12.30 -22.59 16.66
C SER A 20 12.89 -21.31 17.25
N SER A 21 14.05 -21.52 17.86
CA SER A 21 14.77 -20.67 18.78
C SER A 21 14.77 -19.16 18.42
N PRO A 22 14.57 -18.24 19.39
CA PRO A 22 14.78 -16.81 19.20
C PRO A 22 16.19 -16.48 18.69
N PHE A 23 17.13 -17.43 18.84
CA PHE A 23 18.45 -17.43 18.22
C PHE A 23 18.41 -17.47 16.69
N LEU A 24 17.62 -18.36 16.07
CA LEU A 24 17.42 -18.36 14.61
C LEU A 24 16.76 -17.06 14.14
N ALA A 25 15.83 -16.50 14.93
CA ALA A 25 15.20 -15.23 14.61
C ALA A 25 16.21 -14.06 14.70
N ALA A 26 17.09 -14.07 15.70
CA ALA A 26 18.16 -13.09 15.85
C ALA A 26 19.17 -13.20 14.70
N ILE A 27 19.57 -14.42 14.32
CA ILE A 27 20.46 -14.65 13.16
C ILE A 27 19.79 -14.19 11.88
N GLY A 28 18.51 -14.49 11.66
CA GLY A 28 17.77 -14.04 10.48
C GLY A 28 17.65 -12.52 10.41
N TRP A 29 17.53 -11.83 11.55
CA TRP A 29 17.58 -10.37 11.59
C TRP A 29 18.97 -9.83 11.24
N ILE A 30 20.04 -10.40 11.81
CA ILE A 30 21.42 -10.02 11.51
C ILE A 30 21.74 -10.27 10.04
N GLU A 31 21.32 -11.40 9.49
CA GLU A 31 21.46 -11.75 8.07
C GLU A 31 20.69 -10.75 7.19
N GLY A 32 19.47 -10.38 7.56
CA GLY A 32 18.69 -9.36 6.86
C GLY A 32 19.35 -7.97 6.88
N VAL A 33 19.96 -7.58 7.99
CA VAL A 33 20.70 -6.33 8.10
C VAL A 33 22.03 -6.38 7.33
N ALA A 34 22.75 -7.50 7.41
CA ALA A 34 24.02 -7.72 6.72
C ALA A 34 23.86 -7.74 5.19
N LEU A 35 22.84 -8.44 4.69
CA LEU A 35 22.55 -8.56 3.25
C LEU A 35 21.84 -7.32 2.69
N GLY A 36 21.12 -6.54 3.53
CA GLY A 36 20.32 -5.40 3.08
C GLY A 36 21.00 -4.04 3.27
N THR A 37 20.90 -3.50 4.49
CA THR A 37 21.29 -2.11 4.79
C THR A 37 22.80 -1.93 4.91
N ILE A 38 23.51 -2.93 5.43
CA ILE A 38 24.96 -2.88 5.53
C ILE A 38 25.60 -3.04 4.14
N ALA A 39 25.11 -3.98 3.33
CA ALA A 39 25.60 -4.16 1.96
C ALA A 39 25.51 -2.87 1.12
N THR A 40 24.38 -2.17 1.24
CA THR A 40 24.16 -0.91 0.52
C THR A 40 25.02 0.24 1.06
N SER A 41 25.23 0.32 2.37
CA SER A 41 26.11 1.34 2.96
C SER A 41 27.59 1.13 2.61
N ILE A 42 28.09 -0.12 2.60
CA ILE A 42 29.46 -0.43 2.16
C ILE A 42 29.65 -0.05 0.69
N ALA A 43 28.66 -0.36 -0.16
CA ALA A 43 28.69 0.03 -1.56
C ALA A 43 28.76 1.56 -1.73
N LEU A 44 28.05 2.35 -0.90
CA LEU A 44 28.14 3.81 -0.89
C LEU A 44 29.51 4.32 -0.40
N ILE A 45 30.12 3.69 0.61
CA ILE A 45 31.46 4.05 1.10
C ILE A 45 32.52 3.80 0.02
N ALA A 46 32.41 2.70 -0.73
CA ALA A 46 33.29 2.43 -1.88
C ALA A 46 33.12 3.47 -2.99
N VAL A 47 31.89 3.95 -3.22
CA VAL A 47 31.64 5.03 -4.19
C VAL A 47 32.21 6.37 -3.70
N ALA A 48 32.08 6.67 -2.40
CA ALA A 48 32.62 7.89 -1.80
C ALA A 48 34.16 7.92 -1.86
N SER A 49 34.83 6.78 -1.66
CA SER A 49 36.28 6.69 -1.80
C SER A 49 36.73 6.93 -3.24
N ILE A 50 36.04 6.38 -4.25
CA ILE A 50 36.32 6.66 -5.67
C ILE A 50 36.15 8.15 -6.00
N GLY A 51 35.14 8.80 -5.44
CA GLY A 51 34.93 10.26 -5.55
C GLY A 51 36.02 11.07 -4.84
N PHE A 52 36.52 10.60 -3.70
CA PHE A 52 37.62 11.22 -2.97
C PHE A 52 38.95 11.10 -3.72
N LEU A 53 39.21 9.97 -4.39
CA LEU A 53 40.35 9.82 -5.30
C LEU A 53 40.29 10.83 -6.47
N MET A 54 39.09 11.25 -6.90
CA MET A 54 38.88 12.31 -7.90
C MET A 54 39.16 13.72 -7.37
N LEU A 55 38.95 13.95 -6.07
CA LEU A 55 39.21 15.24 -5.41
C LEU A 55 40.70 15.50 -5.15
N GLY A 56 41.55 14.46 -5.24
CA GLY A 56 43.00 14.50 -5.05
C GLY A 56 43.80 15.41 -6.01
N GLY A 57 43.14 16.19 -6.87
CA GLY A 57 43.69 17.46 -7.34
C GLY A 57 44.30 17.52 -8.74
N HIS A 58 44.17 16.49 -9.60
CA HIS A 58 44.76 16.55 -10.95
C HIS A 58 43.90 16.01 -12.11
N MET A 59 42.63 15.66 -11.88
CA MET A 59 41.73 15.15 -12.93
C MET A 59 40.67 16.18 -13.35
N PRO A 60 40.32 16.27 -14.65
CA PRO A 60 39.35 17.24 -15.15
C PRO A 60 37.97 17.00 -14.52
N VAL A 61 37.32 18.05 -14.04
CA VAL A 61 35.97 18.08 -13.43
C VAL A 61 34.92 17.31 -14.22
N ARG A 62 35.09 17.18 -15.54
CA ARG A 62 34.26 16.34 -16.41
C ARG A 62 34.24 14.87 -15.97
N ARG A 63 35.37 14.29 -15.57
CA ARG A 63 35.43 12.93 -15.03
C ARG A 63 34.74 12.82 -13.67
N GLY A 64 34.90 13.82 -12.81
CA GLY A 64 34.17 13.88 -11.53
C GLY A 64 32.65 13.89 -11.72
N ALA A 65 32.13 14.75 -12.61
CA ALA A 65 30.71 14.82 -12.92
C ALA A 65 30.14 13.50 -13.47
N THR A 66 30.91 12.80 -14.32
CA THR A 66 30.49 11.52 -14.90
C THR A 66 30.42 10.41 -13.84
N VAL A 67 31.33 10.41 -12.86
CA VAL A 67 31.31 9.45 -11.73
C VAL A 67 30.11 9.71 -10.80
N ILE A 68 29.81 10.98 -10.50
CA ILE A 68 28.65 11.36 -9.69
C ILE A 68 27.35 10.96 -10.40
N ALA A 69 27.26 11.19 -11.72
CA ALA A 69 26.12 10.76 -12.52
C ALA A 69 25.98 9.23 -12.53
N GLY A 70 27.09 8.48 -12.66
CA GLY A 70 27.10 7.03 -12.55
C GLY A 70 26.60 6.53 -11.19
N CYS A 71 27.06 7.14 -10.09
CA CYS A 71 26.58 6.83 -8.73
C CYS A 71 25.05 7.02 -8.60
N PHE A 72 24.53 8.15 -9.09
CA PHE A 72 23.10 8.43 -9.05
C PHE A 72 22.29 7.37 -9.82
N VAL A 73 22.81 6.88 -10.94
CA VAL A 73 22.14 5.83 -11.72
C VAL A 73 22.23 4.46 -11.06
N LEU A 74 23.37 4.07 -10.47
CA LEU A 74 23.50 2.77 -9.79
C LEU A 74 22.64 2.65 -8.53
N PHE A 75 22.56 3.71 -7.71
CA PHE A 75 21.86 3.70 -6.42
C PHE A 75 20.50 4.41 -6.43
N GLY A 76 20.41 5.56 -7.11
CA GLY A 76 19.22 6.41 -7.09
C GLY A 76 18.14 5.99 -8.10
N ALA A 77 18.53 5.62 -9.32
CA ALA A 77 17.56 5.27 -10.36
C ALA A 77 16.69 4.04 -10.02
N PRO A 78 17.21 2.94 -9.43
CA PRO A 78 16.39 1.80 -9.03
C PRO A 78 15.36 2.15 -7.96
N ALA A 79 15.74 3.00 -6.98
CA ALA A 79 14.82 3.45 -5.93
C ALA A 79 13.67 4.30 -6.51
N ILE A 80 13.97 5.19 -7.46
CA ILE A 80 12.96 6.00 -8.16
C ILE A 80 12.07 5.11 -9.03
N ALA A 81 12.65 4.15 -9.76
CA ALA A 81 11.91 3.22 -10.61
C ALA A 81 10.97 2.33 -9.78
N ALA A 82 11.44 1.82 -8.64
CA ALA A 82 10.62 1.03 -7.72
C ALA A 82 9.47 1.86 -7.13
N GLY A 83 9.71 3.11 -6.75
CA GLY A 83 8.67 4.03 -6.26
C GLY A 83 7.60 4.30 -7.33
N LEU A 84 8.03 4.57 -8.57
CA LEU A 84 7.10 4.80 -9.67
C LEU A 84 6.31 3.53 -10.01
N LEU A 85 6.97 2.38 -10.11
CA LEU A 85 6.33 1.09 -10.40
C LEU A 85 5.35 0.70 -9.29
N GLY A 86 5.70 0.95 -8.02
CA GLY A 86 4.81 0.77 -6.87
C GLY A 86 3.55 1.63 -6.97
N SER A 87 3.68 2.92 -7.32
CA SER A 87 2.52 3.80 -7.51
C SER A 87 1.59 3.33 -8.66
N LEU A 88 2.17 2.85 -9.75
CA LEU A 88 1.44 2.31 -10.89
C LEU A 88 0.78 0.96 -10.56
N GLN A 89 1.39 0.15 -9.71
CA GLN A 89 0.84 -1.11 -9.23
C GLN A 89 -0.29 -0.90 -8.23
N SER A 90 -0.16 0.08 -7.32
CA SER A 90 -1.22 0.50 -6.40
C SER A 90 -2.46 1.01 -7.14
N ARG A 91 -2.28 1.68 -8.28
CA ARG A 91 -3.40 2.09 -9.14
C ARG A 91 -4.10 0.91 -9.82
N ARG A 92 -3.38 -0.19 -10.05
CA ARG A 92 -3.91 -1.44 -10.65
C ARG A 92 -4.57 -2.31 -9.59
N ASN A 93 -4.11 -2.22 -8.34
CA ASN A 93 -4.62 -2.94 -7.19
C ASN A 93 -5.61 -2.06 -6.41
N ILE A 94 -6.72 -1.71 -7.04
CA ILE A 94 -7.89 -1.22 -6.31
C ILE A 94 -8.46 -2.48 -5.63
N PRO A 95 -8.40 -2.60 -4.28
CA PRO A 95 -9.17 -3.64 -3.62
C PRO A 95 -10.61 -3.31 -3.96
N VAL A 96 -11.26 -4.18 -4.75
CA VAL A 96 -12.71 -4.27 -4.68
C VAL A 96 -12.97 -4.46 -3.20
N GLN A 97 -13.41 -3.40 -2.51
CA GLN A 97 -13.93 -3.58 -1.17
C GLN A 97 -15.05 -4.59 -1.35
N THR A 98 -14.77 -5.83 -0.98
CA THR A 98 -15.81 -6.82 -0.73
C THR A 98 -16.59 -6.20 0.40
N MET A 99 -17.68 -5.52 0.04
CA MET A 99 -18.65 -5.02 0.98
C MET A 99 -18.90 -6.18 1.95
N PRO A 100 -18.68 -5.99 3.26
CA PRO A 100 -18.98 -7.03 4.24
C PRO A 100 -20.37 -7.57 3.91
N PRO A 101 -20.54 -8.89 3.73
CA PRO A 101 -21.85 -9.45 3.49
C PRO A 101 -22.75 -8.94 4.61
N PRO A 102 -23.94 -8.38 4.30
CA PRO A 102 -24.80 -7.80 5.31
C PRO A 102 -25.02 -8.86 6.38
N SER A 103 -24.55 -8.58 7.58
CA SER A 103 -24.75 -9.45 8.74
C SER A 103 -26.24 -9.78 8.82
N PRO A 104 -26.64 -11.05 9.02
CA PRO A 104 -28.05 -11.45 9.04
C PRO A 104 -28.88 -10.70 10.11
N LEU A 105 -28.23 -10.08 11.11
CA LEU A 105 -28.88 -9.17 12.06
C LEU A 105 -29.45 -7.90 11.41
N ALA A 106 -28.85 -7.38 10.33
CA ALA A 106 -29.33 -6.16 9.66
C ALA A 106 -30.60 -6.42 8.83
N ALA A 107 -30.80 -7.65 8.35
CA ALA A 107 -32.02 -8.06 7.63
C ALA A 107 -33.23 -8.27 8.57
N ALA A 108 -32.98 -8.45 9.87
CA ALA A 108 -34.01 -8.70 10.86
C ALA A 108 -34.62 -7.44 11.49
N ILE A 109 -34.13 -6.24 11.14
CA ILE A 109 -34.70 -4.98 11.64
C ILE A 109 -36.04 -4.74 10.89
N PRO A 110 -37.19 -4.71 11.59
CA PRO A 110 -38.45 -4.37 10.97
C PRO A 110 -38.34 -2.96 10.37
N ARG A 111 -38.53 -2.84 9.06
CA ARG A 111 -38.59 -1.54 8.38
C ARG A 111 -39.74 -0.74 9.02
N PRO A 112 -39.50 0.47 9.55
CA PRO A 112 -40.58 1.30 10.06
C PRO A 112 -41.60 1.48 8.94
N THR A 113 -42.84 1.05 9.18
CA THR A 113 -43.96 1.33 8.28
C THR A 113 -44.05 2.85 8.09
N PRO A 114 -44.27 3.34 6.86
CA PRO A 114 -44.46 4.77 6.63
C PRO A 114 -45.56 5.28 7.57
N ALA A 115 -45.24 6.31 8.35
CA ALA A 115 -46.22 7.00 9.17
C ALA A 115 -47.36 7.50 8.27
N PRO A 116 -48.63 7.43 8.70
CA PRO A 116 -49.74 7.96 7.93
C PRO A 116 -49.48 9.44 7.63
N THR A 117 -49.54 9.81 6.35
CA THR A 117 -49.38 11.17 5.86
C THR A 117 -50.31 12.10 6.65
N PRO A 118 -49.82 13.18 7.27
CA PRO A 118 -50.69 14.18 7.89
C PRO A 118 -51.69 14.68 6.84
N ALA A 119 -52.97 14.77 7.23
CA ALA A 119 -54.06 15.19 6.35
C ALA A 119 -53.74 16.55 5.68
N PRO A 120 -54.17 16.77 4.42
CA PRO A 120 -53.95 18.04 3.74
C PRO A 120 -54.55 19.19 4.55
N SER A 121 -53.71 20.17 4.87
CA SER A 121 -54.07 21.36 5.65
C SER A 121 -55.08 22.20 4.87
N TYR A 122 -56.29 22.31 5.39
CA TYR A 122 -57.42 23.03 4.80
C TYR A 122 -57.22 24.55 4.96
N ASP A 123 -57.06 25.27 3.85
CA ASP A 123 -57.02 26.74 3.83
C ASP A 123 -58.40 27.32 3.45
N PRO A 124 -59.15 27.89 4.41
CA PRO A 124 -60.50 28.39 4.20
C PRO A 124 -60.58 29.69 3.37
N TYR A 125 -59.46 30.33 3.04
CA TYR A 125 -59.45 31.52 2.18
C TYR A 125 -59.26 31.20 0.68
N ALA A 126 -59.08 29.92 0.32
CA ALA A 126 -59.03 29.43 -1.06
C ALA A 126 -60.36 29.56 -1.84
N GLY A 127 -61.44 30.03 -1.21
CA GLY A 127 -62.77 30.21 -1.80
C GLY A 127 -63.16 31.64 -2.18
N ALA A 128 -62.31 32.66 -1.97
CA ALA A 128 -62.71 34.07 -2.10
C ALA A 128 -62.02 34.87 -3.23
N ALA A 129 -61.11 34.27 -4.00
CA ALA A 129 -60.34 34.99 -5.01
C ALA A 129 -60.40 34.35 -6.41
N VAL A 130 -61.58 34.34 -7.02
CA VAL A 130 -61.68 34.33 -8.50
C VAL A 130 -62.97 35.03 -8.96
N PRO A 131 -62.88 36.26 -9.47
CA PRO A 131 -63.96 36.90 -10.21
C PRO A 131 -64.16 36.17 -11.55
N GLN A 132 -65.35 35.59 -11.77
CA GLN A 132 -65.76 35.08 -13.08
C GLN A 132 -66.22 36.28 -13.93
N ARG A 133 -65.46 36.59 -14.99
CA ARG A 133 -65.80 37.61 -15.99
C ARG A 133 -66.81 37.08 -17.00
#